data_AF-A0A5C7M2C8-F1
#
_entry.id   AF-A0A5C7M2C8-F1
#
_cell.length_a   1.000
_cell.length_b   1.000
_cell.length_c   1.000
_cell.angle_alpha   90.00
_cell.angle_beta   90.00
_cell.angle_gamma   90.00
#
_symmetry.space_group_name_H-M   'P 1'
#
loop_
_entity.id
_entity.type
_entity.pdbx_description
1 polymer ?
#
loop_
_entity_poly.entity_id
_entity_poly.type
_entity_poly.pdbx_seq_one_letter_code
_entity_poly.pdbx_strand_id
1 'polypeptide(L)'
;MLRFADIGIATYVSLRVVGAPERLVTWMVAEDVLLAVTSALAEALPDPRAGEQLSAALTRSLATGTFAAVARERELARLLGSLLPDEAWDLLRQCTADPELPVLFVSPSARLSRVPWGLLAQPSGTDDQRLIELADLLLAVPANIANAPRRQSSPVGGPPLLLLDPKVPGQRPDSALGSVLGRPAPDTVLARHFGERPALPAVTAPVELFRRADADRHWLATQLTQQPSRLVYVGHASAAHDRDGSADQAALHLAEPEPLTAADIMVMGLAVPPRVALLACASGADYRFDEATGLVAAMILGGAQVVTATLWSLPTAAGYRTATATDGDPMAEAIIAVDTAHESATPARAVNHWQRECLRRWRTGGAALSPVYWAATMSFTVDGAR
;
A
#
# COMPACT_ATOMS: atom_id res chain seq x y z
N MET A 1 17.87 -2.62 7.98
CA MET A 1 17.33 -3.66 7.08
C MET A 1 16.83 -4.81 7.93
N LEU A 2 15.53 -5.07 7.87
CA LEU A 2 14.85 -6.19 8.53
C LEU A 2 14.45 -7.21 7.46
N ARG A 3 14.88 -8.45 7.57
CA ARG A 3 14.61 -9.49 6.57
C ARG A 3 14.07 -10.75 7.23
N PHE A 4 12.98 -11.26 6.69
CA PHE A 4 12.36 -12.53 7.04
C PHE A 4 12.57 -13.54 5.91
N ALA A 5 12.83 -14.79 6.25
CA ALA A 5 12.97 -15.89 5.30
C ALA A 5 12.32 -17.16 5.88
N ASP A 6 11.33 -17.71 5.16
CA ASP A 6 10.68 -18.96 5.54
C ASP A 6 11.57 -20.14 5.15
N ILE A 7 11.88 -21.03 6.11
CA ILE A 7 12.66 -22.24 5.90
C ILE A 7 11.93 -23.39 6.63
N GLY A 8 11.22 -24.21 5.86
CA GLY A 8 10.34 -25.24 6.43
C GLY A 8 9.20 -24.61 7.22
N ILE A 9 9.05 -24.97 8.50
CA ILE A 9 8.01 -24.43 9.39
C ILE A 9 8.41 -23.16 10.13
N ALA A 10 9.71 -22.79 10.09
CA ALA A 10 10.27 -21.68 10.83
C ALA A 10 10.53 -20.47 9.92
N THR A 11 10.40 -19.26 10.47
CA THR A 11 10.82 -18.03 9.80
C THR A 11 12.06 -17.47 10.48
N TYR A 12 13.17 -17.43 9.75
CA TYR A 12 14.42 -16.84 10.23
C TYR A 12 14.45 -15.35 9.93
N VAL A 13 14.96 -14.58 10.88
CA VAL A 13 14.92 -13.12 10.81
C VAL A 13 16.30 -12.54 11.09
N SER A 14 16.62 -11.47 10.37
CA SER A 14 17.79 -10.65 10.64
C SER A 14 17.44 -9.17 10.61
N LEU A 15 17.92 -8.43 11.60
CA LEU A 15 17.90 -6.97 11.65
C LEU A 15 19.34 -6.47 11.66
N ARG A 16 19.72 -5.68 10.65
CA ARG A 16 21.07 -5.11 10.55
C ARG A 16 21.06 -3.62 10.22
N VAL A 17 22.06 -2.92 10.71
CA VAL A 17 22.39 -1.54 10.28
C VAL A 17 23.29 -1.61 9.04
N VAL A 18 22.89 -0.91 7.97
CA VAL A 18 23.67 -0.92 6.72
C VAL A 18 24.95 -0.12 6.93
N GLY A 19 26.10 -0.70 6.58
CA GLY A 19 27.42 -0.09 6.79
C GLY A 19 28.06 -0.37 8.16
N ALA A 20 27.36 -1.09 9.05
CA ALA A 20 27.83 -1.44 10.40
C ALA A 20 27.57 -2.94 10.67
N PRO A 21 28.39 -3.86 10.11
CA PRO A 21 28.14 -5.30 10.16
C PRO A 21 28.09 -5.88 11.58
N GLU A 22 28.77 -5.25 12.54
CA GLU A 22 28.76 -5.60 13.96
C GLU A 22 27.40 -5.31 14.63
N ARG A 23 26.55 -4.49 14.01
CA ARG A 23 25.21 -4.16 14.49
C ARG A 23 24.15 -5.04 13.81
N LEU A 24 24.12 -6.31 14.21
CA LEU A 24 23.26 -7.36 13.69
C LEU A 24 22.57 -8.11 14.83
N VAL A 25 21.25 -8.31 14.71
CA VAL A 25 20.46 -9.21 15.55
C VAL A 25 19.82 -10.25 14.65
N THR A 26 19.89 -11.53 15.04
CA THR A 26 19.26 -12.64 14.31
C THR A 26 18.45 -13.50 15.25
N TRP A 27 17.27 -13.91 14.84
CA TRP A 27 16.38 -14.77 15.63
C TRP A 27 15.51 -15.63 14.72
N MET A 28 14.75 -16.52 15.34
CA MET A 28 13.73 -17.32 14.68
C MET A 28 12.37 -16.96 15.27
N VAL A 29 11.38 -16.76 14.41
CA VAL A 29 9.98 -16.63 14.83
C VAL A 29 9.37 -18.03 14.81
N ALA A 30 8.85 -18.45 15.96
CA ALA A 30 8.23 -19.75 16.13
C ALA A 30 6.89 -19.85 15.35
N GLU A 31 6.52 -21.07 14.97
CA GLU A 31 5.35 -21.31 14.12
C GLU A 31 4.03 -20.89 14.78
N ASP A 32 3.92 -21.06 16.10
CA ASP A 32 2.76 -20.64 16.89
C ASP A 32 2.57 -19.11 16.87
N VAL A 33 3.66 -18.35 16.98
CA VAL A 33 3.65 -16.88 16.84
C VAL A 33 3.21 -16.48 15.43
N LEU A 34 3.74 -17.14 14.40
CA LEU A 34 3.36 -16.87 13.01
C LEU A 34 1.87 -17.14 12.81
N LEU A 35 1.36 -18.29 13.26
CA LEU A 35 -0.05 -18.66 13.16
C LEU A 35 -0.95 -17.66 13.89
N ALA A 36 -0.58 -17.27 15.11
CA ALA A 36 -1.33 -16.29 15.90
C ALA A 36 -1.40 -14.94 15.17
N VAL A 37 -0.26 -14.43 14.68
CA VAL A 37 -0.18 -13.18 13.92
C VAL A 37 -1.02 -13.25 12.65
N THR A 38 -0.84 -14.28 11.82
CA THR A 38 -1.55 -14.39 10.54
C THR A 38 -3.06 -14.57 10.74
N SER A 39 -3.47 -15.32 11.76
CA SER A 39 -4.88 -15.51 12.10
C SER A 39 -5.50 -14.20 12.59
N ALA A 40 -4.84 -13.49 13.51
CA ALA A 40 -5.32 -12.21 14.01
C ALA A 40 -5.42 -11.14 12.90
N LEU A 41 -4.49 -11.13 11.94
CA LEU A 41 -4.59 -10.26 10.77
C LEU A 41 -5.73 -10.65 9.85
N ALA A 42 -5.88 -11.93 9.52
CA ALA A 42 -7.05 -12.41 8.76
C ALA A 42 -8.37 -12.08 9.47
N GLU A 43 -8.33 -12.02 10.82
CA GLU A 43 -9.47 -11.63 11.62
C GLU A 43 -9.83 -10.14 11.52
N ALA A 44 -8.81 -9.28 11.44
CA ALA A 44 -8.94 -7.83 11.42
C ALA A 44 -9.26 -7.23 10.04
N LEU A 45 -8.81 -7.89 8.97
CA LEU A 45 -8.82 -7.32 7.62
C LEU A 45 -10.21 -7.37 6.96
N PRO A 46 -10.51 -6.42 6.05
CA PRO A 46 -11.82 -6.26 5.41
C PRO A 46 -12.12 -7.29 4.32
N ASP A 47 -11.15 -8.16 4.01
CA ASP A 47 -11.31 -9.25 3.04
C ASP A 47 -12.32 -10.30 3.56
N PRO A 48 -13.29 -10.74 2.74
CA PRO A 48 -14.23 -11.78 3.13
C PRO A 48 -13.55 -13.12 3.37
N ARG A 49 -13.98 -13.83 4.41
CA ARG A 49 -13.60 -15.23 4.64
C ARG A 49 -14.45 -16.18 3.80
N ALA A 50 -14.04 -17.45 3.76
CA ALA A 50 -14.80 -18.50 3.12
C ALA A 50 -16.24 -18.54 3.66
N GLY A 51 -17.22 -18.31 2.77
CA GLY A 51 -18.65 -18.26 3.11
C GLY A 51 -19.13 -16.95 3.75
N GLU A 52 -18.26 -15.97 3.96
CA GLU A 52 -18.61 -14.66 4.52
C GLU A 52 -19.05 -13.69 3.42
N GLN A 53 -20.16 -12.99 3.64
CA GLN A 53 -20.60 -11.92 2.73
C GLN A 53 -19.72 -10.68 2.88
N LEU A 54 -19.47 -9.96 1.79
CA LEU A 54 -18.64 -8.75 1.80
C LEU A 54 -19.12 -7.70 2.83
N SER A 55 -20.43 -7.47 2.93
CA SER A 55 -20.98 -6.52 3.92
C SER A 55 -20.67 -6.94 5.37
N ALA A 56 -20.71 -8.25 5.66
CA ALA A 56 -20.35 -8.78 6.97
C ALA A 56 -18.86 -8.61 7.26
N ALA A 57 -17.99 -8.87 6.27
CA ALA A 57 -16.55 -8.68 6.38
C ALA A 57 -16.18 -7.21 6.65
N LEU A 58 -16.86 -6.27 5.97
CA LEU A 58 -16.68 -4.84 6.20
C LEU A 58 -17.14 -4.41 7.59
N THR A 59 -18.33 -4.83 8.03
CA THR A 59 -18.82 -4.57 9.40
C THR A 59 -17.87 -5.15 10.45
N ARG A 60 -17.39 -6.38 10.23
CA ARG A 60 -16.39 -7.03 11.08
C ARG A 60 -15.12 -6.20 11.16
N SER A 61 -14.56 -5.76 10.05
CA SER A 61 -13.29 -5.03 10.06
C SER A 61 -13.43 -3.63 10.66
N LEU A 62 -14.46 -2.89 10.27
CA LEU A 62 -14.59 -1.45 10.52
C LEU A 62 -15.43 -1.08 11.74
N ALA A 63 -16.45 -1.87 12.06
CA ALA A 63 -17.46 -1.49 13.08
C ALA A 63 -17.39 -2.34 14.35
N THR A 64 -17.03 -3.62 14.25
CA THR A 64 -17.06 -4.54 15.39
C THR A 64 -15.74 -5.22 15.72
N GLY A 65 -14.72 -5.13 14.88
CA GLY A 65 -13.45 -5.84 15.03
C GLY A 65 -12.30 -4.98 15.52
N THR A 66 -11.09 -5.38 15.14
CA THR A 66 -9.83 -4.80 15.62
C THR A 66 -9.68 -3.33 15.30
N PHE A 67 -10.05 -2.93 14.07
CA PHE A 67 -9.89 -1.55 13.62
C PHE A 67 -11.10 -0.65 13.90
N ALA A 68 -12.04 -1.13 14.70
CA ALA A 68 -13.18 -0.35 15.18
C ALA A 68 -12.88 0.46 16.45
N ALA A 69 -11.84 0.10 17.21
CA ALA A 69 -11.52 0.76 18.47
C ALA A 69 -10.02 0.73 18.79
N VAL A 70 -9.51 1.82 19.39
CA VAL A 70 -8.09 2.00 19.75
C VAL A 70 -7.57 0.86 20.65
N ALA A 71 -8.36 0.46 21.66
CA ALA A 71 -7.94 -0.59 22.59
C ALA A 71 -7.72 -1.94 21.89
N ARG A 72 -8.60 -2.30 20.95
CA ARG A 72 -8.53 -3.57 20.21
C ARG A 72 -7.41 -3.54 19.17
N GLU A 73 -7.24 -2.41 18.48
CA GLU A 73 -6.10 -2.21 17.58
C GLU A 73 -4.78 -2.36 18.34
N ARG A 74 -4.68 -1.79 19.55
CA ARG A 74 -3.49 -1.90 20.40
C ARG A 74 -3.16 -3.34 20.80
N GLU A 75 -4.17 -4.18 21.02
CA GLU A 75 -3.96 -5.61 21.29
C GLU A 75 -3.34 -6.31 20.07
N LEU A 76 -3.86 -6.05 18.87
CA LEU A 76 -3.25 -6.54 17.62
C LEU A 76 -1.83 -6.00 17.44
N ALA A 77 -1.60 -4.70 17.67
CA ALA A 77 -0.30 -4.06 17.56
C ALA A 77 0.77 -4.75 18.41
N ARG A 78 0.44 -5.12 19.65
CA ARG A 78 1.33 -5.87 20.54
C ARG A 78 1.56 -7.30 20.07
N LEU A 79 0.51 -7.99 19.61
CA LEU A 79 0.68 -9.32 19.02
C LEU A 79 1.61 -9.27 17.80
N LEU A 80 1.43 -8.30 16.90
CA LEU A 80 2.33 -8.11 15.76
C LEU A 80 3.76 -7.79 16.20
N GLY A 81 3.93 -7.02 17.26
CA GLY A 81 5.25 -6.68 17.79
C GLY A 81 6.04 -7.88 18.32
N SER A 82 5.38 -9.00 18.61
CA SER A 82 6.04 -10.27 18.97
C SER A 82 6.89 -10.88 17.85
N LEU A 83 6.76 -10.36 16.61
CA LEU A 83 7.68 -10.69 15.52
C LEU A 83 9.11 -10.21 15.77
N LEU A 84 9.31 -9.24 16.67
CA LEU A 84 10.60 -8.66 17.03
C LEU A 84 10.90 -8.90 18.51
N PRO A 85 12.05 -9.51 18.86
CA PRO A 85 12.48 -9.64 20.24
C PRO A 85 12.96 -8.29 20.81
N ASP A 86 13.12 -8.20 22.13
CA ASP A 86 13.51 -6.96 22.82
C ASP A 86 14.86 -6.41 22.28
N GLU A 87 15.82 -7.27 21.95
CA GLU A 87 17.11 -6.86 21.39
C GLU A 87 16.97 -6.17 20.03
N ALA A 88 15.97 -6.56 19.23
CA ALA A 88 15.68 -5.92 17.95
C ALA A 88 15.08 -4.52 18.16
N TRP A 89 14.15 -4.39 19.12
CA TRP A 89 13.60 -3.08 19.52
C TRP A 89 14.68 -2.16 20.09
N ASP A 90 15.59 -2.69 20.90
CA ASP A 90 16.72 -1.94 21.45
C ASP A 90 17.65 -1.43 20.36
N LEU A 91 17.98 -2.26 19.36
CA LEU A 91 18.80 -1.84 18.23
C LEU A 91 18.13 -0.72 17.41
N LEU A 92 16.81 -0.79 17.22
CA LEU A 92 16.05 0.27 16.55
C LEU A 92 16.12 1.59 17.33
N ARG A 93 15.90 1.55 18.65
CA ARG A 93 16.01 2.74 19.52
C ARG A 93 17.41 3.34 19.55
N GLN A 94 18.45 2.52 19.45
CA GLN A 94 19.83 3.01 19.32
C GLN A 94 20.10 3.76 18.00
N CYS A 95 19.24 3.60 16.99
CA CYS A 95 19.37 4.28 15.70
C CYS A 95 18.63 5.63 15.63
N THR A 96 17.89 6.02 16.66
CA THR A 96 17.11 7.27 16.69
C THR A 96 17.86 8.46 17.30
N ALA A 97 19.19 8.39 17.36
CA ALA A 97 20.02 9.44 17.97
C ALA A 97 20.14 10.70 17.09
N ASP A 98 19.89 10.56 15.79
CA ASP A 98 19.90 11.67 14.82
C ASP A 98 18.55 12.42 14.78
N PRO A 99 18.53 13.71 14.36
CA PRO A 99 17.30 14.49 14.26
C PRO A 99 16.32 13.97 13.21
N GLU A 100 16.80 13.20 12.21
CA GLU A 100 15.95 12.48 11.26
C GLU A 100 15.79 11.02 11.68
N LEU A 101 14.57 10.49 11.55
CA LEU A 101 14.33 9.07 11.78
C LEU A 101 15.12 8.21 10.77
N PRO A 102 15.68 7.07 11.22
CA PRO A 102 16.31 6.11 10.33
C PRO A 102 15.28 5.50 9.38
N VAL A 103 15.76 5.00 8.23
CA VAL A 103 14.92 4.25 7.28
C VAL A 103 15.06 2.76 7.54
N LEU A 104 13.95 2.09 7.85
CA LEU A 104 13.89 0.64 7.99
C LEU A 104 13.27 0.00 6.75
N PHE A 105 14.14 -0.54 5.89
CA PHE A 105 13.71 -1.45 4.83
C PHE A 105 13.32 -2.80 5.40
N VAL A 106 12.09 -3.24 5.13
CA VAL A 106 11.56 -4.55 5.52
C VAL A 106 11.41 -5.44 4.30
N SER A 107 12.02 -6.62 4.32
CA SER A 107 11.83 -7.69 3.35
C SER A 107 11.05 -8.80 4.05
N PRO A 108 9.71 -8.81 3.96
CA PRO A 108 8.89 -9.85 4.57
C PRO A 108 9.06 -11.19 3.83
N SER A 109 8.67 -12.28 4.49
CA SER A 109 8.37 -13.53 3.80
C SER A 109 6.92 -13.54 3.32
N ALA A 110 6.55 -14.53 2.50
CA ALA A 110 5.19 -14.63 1.95
C ALA A 110 4.10 -14.64 3.02
N ARG A 111 4.34 -15.36 4.12
CA ARG A 111 3.42 -15.44 5.27
C ARG A 111 3.21 -14.09 5.97
N LEU A 112 4.20 -13.19 5.90
CA LEU A 112 4.19 -11.89 6.58
C LEU A 112 3.98 -10.71 5.63
N SER A 113 3.66 -10.98 4.36
CA SER A 113 3.45 -9.97 3.31
C SER A 113 2.35 -8.94 3.62
N ARG A 114 1.36 -9.30 4.45
CA ARG A 114 0.25 -8.42 4.87
C ARG A 114 0.47 -7.72 6.20
N VAL A 115 1.61 -7.94 6.86
CA VAL A 115 1.88 -7.34 8.17
C VAL A 115 1.95 -5.82 8.04
N PRO A 116 1.13 -5.05 8.79
CA PRO A 116 1.22 -3.60 8.81
C PRO A 116 2.37 -3.17 9.70
N TRP A 117 3.58 -3.12 9.15
CA TRP A 117 4.82 -2.85 9.89
C TRP A 117 4.72 -1.60 10.78
N GLY A 118 3.99 -0.57 10.35
CA GLY A 118 3.80 0.65 11.13
C GLY A 118 2.95 0.52 12.39
N LEU A 119 2.16 -0.55 12.52
CA LEU A 119 1.34 -0.83 13.70
C LEU A 119 2.06 -1.65 14.77
N LEU A 120 3.24 -2.22 14.50
CA LEU A 120 3.92 -3.05 15.49
C LEU A 120 4.21 -2.25 16.75
N ALA A 121 3.92 -2.83 17.91
CA ALA A 121 4.18 -2.25 19.22
C ALA A 121 4.96 -3.22 20.09
N GLN A 122 5.98 -2.75 20.80
CA GLN A 122 6.77 -3.62 21.66
C GLN A 122 5.88 -4.29 22.73
N PRO A 123 5.81 -5.63 22.80
CA PRO A 123 4.88 -6.33 23.70
C PRO A 123 5.13 -6.04 25.19
N SER A 124 6.40 -5.97 25.58
CA SER A 124 6.90 -5.78 26.94
C SER A 124 6.95 -4.30 27.38
N GLY A 125 6.72 -3.36 26.47
CA GLY A 125 6.78 -1.92 26.75
C GLY A 125 5.61 -1.45 27.60
N THR A 126 5.89 -0.54 28.54
CA THR A 126 4.84 0.21 29.27
C THR A 126 4.12 1.20 28.36
N ASP A 127 4.80 1.64 27.31
CA ASP A 127 4.35 2.70 26.42
C ASP A 127 3.80 2.11 25.12
N ASP A 128 2.83 2.79 24.50
CA ASP A 128 2.18 2.37 23.26
C ASP A 128 3.05 2.63 22.00
N GLN A 129 4.38 2.74 22.15
CA GLN A 129 5.28 3.17 21.07
C GLN A 129 5.22 2.20 19.88
N ARG A 130 5.00 2.75 18.69
CA ARG A 130 4.87 2.02 17.43
C ARG A 130 6.17 2.04 16.64
N LEU A 131 6.39 1.01 15.83
CA LEU A 131 7.59 0.90 14.99
C LEU A 131 7.75 2.10 14.03
N ILE A 132 6.66 2.65 13.51
CA ILE A 132 6.68 3.84 12.64
C ILE A 132 7.13 5.13 13.35
N GLU A 133 7.14 5.14 14.68
CA GLU A 133 7.64 6.26 15.49
C GLU A 133 9.16 6.15 15.72
N LEU A 134 9.75 4.99 15.41
CA LEU A 134 11.20 4.73 15.52
C LEU A 134 11.92 4.81 14.17
N ALA A 135 11.20 4.64 13.05
CA ALA A 135 11.78 4.65 11.72
C ALA A 135 10.75 5.02 10.64
N ASP A 136 11.23 5.54 9.52
CA ASP A 136 10.45 5.51 8.27
C ASP A 136 10.47 4.09 7.69
N LEU A 137 9.30 3.53 7.44
CA LEU A 137 9.09 2.15 7.05
C LEU A 137 8.85 2.03 5.55
N LEU A 138 9.70 1.23 4.91
CA LEU A 138 9.63 0.95 3.48
C LEU A 138 9.71 -0.56 3.29
N LEU A 139 8.98 -1.07 2.31
CA LEU A 139 9.21 -2.44 1.85
C LEU A 139 10.41 -2.45 0.90
N ALA A 140 11.31 -3.40 1.12
CA ALA A 140 12.42 -3.61 0.23
C ALA A 140 11.90 -4.05 -1.14
N VAL A 141 12.62 -3.71 -2.20
CA VAL A 141 12.36 -4.29 -3.52
C VAL A 141 13.22 -5.55 -3.63
N PRO A 142 12.67 -6.68 -4.09
CA PRO A 142 13.45 -7.91 -4.30
C PRO A 142 14.73 -7.63 -5.09
N ALA A 143 15.85 -8.22 -4.66
CA ALA A 143 17.17 -7.86 -5.19
C ALA A 143 17.31 -8.15 -6.70
N ASN A 144 16.62 -9.17 -7.21
CA ASN A 144 16.53 -9.47 -8.63
C ASN A 144 15.83 -8.36 -9.44
N ILE A 145 14.85 -7.66 -8.84
CA ILE A 145 14.14 -6.54 -9.46
C ILE A 145 14.93 -5.24 -9.31
N ALA A 146 15.42 -4.94 -8.10
CA ALA A 146 16.15 -3.71 -7.82
C ALA A 146 17.42 -3.58 -8.69
N ASN A 147 18.09 -4.70 -8.95
CA ASN A 147 19.32 -4.77 -9.73
C ASN A 147 19.11 -5.16 -11.20
N ALA A 148 17.87 -5.35 -11.66
CA ALA A 148 17.59 -5.64 -13.05
C ALA A 148 17.98 -4.45 -13.96
N PRO A 149 18.31 -4.70 -15.24
CA PRO A 149 18.29 -3.65 -16.26
C PRO A 149 16.89 -3.03 -16.32
N ARG A 150 16.81 -1.71 -16.20
CA ARG A 150 15.55 -0.95 -16.17
C ARG A 150 15.58 0.20 -17.15
N ARG A 151 14.41 0.67 -17.57
CA ARG A 151 14.32 1.95 -18.29
C ARG A 151 14.83 3.07 -17.38
N GLN A 152 15.57 4.01 -17.95
CA GLN A 152 15.93 5.23 -17.22
C GLN A 152 14.66 6.01 -16.91
N SER A 153 14.56 6.46 -15.66
CA SER A 153 13.42 7.26 -15.23
C SER A 153 13.44 8.63 -15.90
N SER A 154 12.28 9.11 -16.32
CA SER A 154 12.13 10.49 -16.79
C SER A 154 12.44 11.48 -15.64
N PRO A 155 12.99 12.68 -15.94
CA PRO A 155 13.18 13.71 -14.91
C PRO A 155 11.87 14.01 -14.17
N VAL A 156 11.97 14.30 -12.87
CA VAL A 156 10.81 14.71 -12.07
C VAL A 156 10.38 16.11 -12.52
N GLY A 157 9.38 16.17 -13.40
CA GLY A 157 8.81 17.40 -13.93
C GLY A 157 7.55 17.13 -14.74
N GLY A 158 6.63 18.09 -14.78
CA GLY A 158 5.37 17.96 -15.52
C GLY A 158 4.16 17.50 -14.69
N PRO A 159 2.96 17.47 -15.29
CA PRO A 159 1.73 17.09 -14.61
C PRO A 159 1.70 15.60 -14.21
N PRO A 160 0.97 15.22 -13.14
CA PRO A 160 0.65 13.82 -12.86
C PRO A 160 -0.26 13.22 -13.94
N LEU A 161 -0.07 11.95 -14.24
CA LEU A 161 -1.06 11.14 -14.94
C LEU A 161 -2.03 10.53 -13.94
N LEU A 162 -3.31 10.85 -14.10
CA LEU A 162 -4.39 10.42 -13.23
C LEU A 162 -5.23 9.35 -13.92
N LEU A 163 -5.36 8.21 -13.27
CA LEU A 163 -6.22 7.11 -13.67
C LEU A 163 -7.20 6.80 -12.52
N LEU A 164 -8.30 7.56 -12.47
CA LEU A 164 -9.19 7.61 -11.31
C LEU A 164 -10.49 6.84 -11.58
N ASP A 165 -10.61 5.67 -10.94
CA ASP A 165 -11.73 4.74 -11.01
C ASP A 165 -12.18 4.48 -12.46
N PRO A 166 -11.34 3.90 -13.35
CA PRO A 166 -11.72 3.63 -14.74
C PRO A 166 -13.02 2.83 -14.84
N LYS A 167 -13.85 3.12 -15.85
CA LYS A 167 -15.13 2.43 -16.03
C LYS A 167 -14.90 1.08 -16.72
N VAL A 168 -14.84 0.02 -15.93
CA VAL A 168 -14.76 -1.36 -16.43
C VAL A 168 -16.01 -1.68 -17.29
N PRO A 169 -15.85 -2.15 -18.54
CA PRO A 169 -16.97 -2.47 -19.43
C PRO A 169 -17.89 -3.55 -18.85
N GLY A 170 -19.20 -3.39 -19.08
CA GLY A 170 -20.22 -4.35 -18.60
C GLY A 170 -20.53 -4.29 -17.09
N GLN A 171 -19.80 -3.49 -16.31
CA GLN A 171 -19.95 -3.41 -14.86
C GLN A 171 -20.86 -2.24 -14.45
N ARG A 172 -21.88 -2.54 -13.66
CA ARG A 172 -22.77 -1.52 -13.08
C ARG A 172 -22.08 -0.79 -11.92
N PRO A 173 -22.44 0.46 -11.59
CA PRO A 173 -21.82 1.19 -10.47
C PRO A 173 -21.89 0.49 -9.11
N ASP A 174 -22.88 -0.38 -8.90
CA ASP A 174 -23.12 -1.15 -7.68
C ASP A 174 -22.61 -2.61 -7.76
N SER A 175 -21.95 -2.99 -8.86
CA SER A 175 -21.37 -4.33 -9.04
C SER A 175 -20.01 -4.48 -8.36
N ALA A 176 -19.45 -5.70 -8.37
CA ALA A 176 -18.15 -6.00 -7.76
C ALA A 176 -17.00 -5.14 -8.33
N LEU A 177 -17.03 -4.85 -9.64
CA LEU A 177 -16.10 -3.95 -10.32
C LEU A 177 -16.78 -2.60 -10.64
N GLY A 178 -17.71 -2.20 -9.77
CA GLY A 178 -18.48 -0.97 -9.86
C GLY A 178 -17.67 0.27 -9.48
N SER A 179 -18.33 1.30 -8.97
CA SER A 179 -17.64 2.54 -8.57
C SER A 179 -16.89 2.37 -7.25
N VAL A 180 -15.61 2.71 -7.23
CA VAL A 180 -14.77 2.75 -6.02
C VAL A 180 -15.00 4.04 -5.24
N LEU A 181 -15.13 5.16 -5.98
CA LEU A 181 -15.15 6.52 -5.42
C LEU A 181 -16.57 7.10 -5.28
N GLY A 182 -17.59 6.31 -5.60
CA GLY A 182 -18.98 6.77 -5.65
C GLY A 182 -19.31 7.51 -6.94
N ARG A 183 -20.41 8.28 -6.92
CA ARG A 183 -20.86 9.03 -8.10
C ARG A 183 -19.96 10.26 -8.29
N PRO A 184 -19.30 10.42 -9.46
CA PRO A 184 -18.53 11.63 -9.74
C PRO A 184 -19.42 12.87 -9.70
N ALA A 185 -18.98 13.91 -8.99
CA ALA A 185 -19.61 15.22 -8.98
C ALA A 185 -18.55 16.33 -8.80
N PRO A 186 -18.76 17.53 -9.36
CA PRO A 186 -17.78 18.62 -9.32
C PRO A 186 -17.43 19.09 -7.91
N ASP A 187 -18.34 18.90 -6.95
CA ASP A 187 -18.21 19.34 -5.57
C ASP A 187 -17.61 18.29 -4.63
N THR A 188 -17.30 17.09 -5.14
CA THR A 188 -16.57 16.08 -4.36
C THR A 188 -15.18 16.57 -3.98
N VAL A 189 -14.68 16.13 -2.82
CA VAL A 189 -13.36 16.54 -2.31
C VAL A 189 -12.25 16.18 -3.31
N LEU A 190 -12.33 15.01 -3.94
CA LEU A 190 -11.35 14.58 -4.95
C LEU A 190 -11.43 15.43 -6.24
N ALA A 191 -12.63 15.77 -6.71
CA ALA A 191 -12.78 16.64 -7.89
C ALA A 191 -12.18 18.02 -7.66
N ARG A 192 -12.33 18.59 -6.44
CA ARG A 192 -11.67 19.85 -6.08
C ARG A 192 -10.14 19.68 -6.00
N HIS A 193 -9.66 18.66 -5.28
CA HIS A 193 -8.22 18.41 -5.10
C HIS A 193 -7.47 18.29 -6.43
N PHE A 194 -8.00 17.52 -7.38
CA PHE A 194 -7.39 17.33 -8.70
C PHE A 194 -7.74 18.41 -9.71
N GLY A 195 -8.84 19.15 -9.50
CA GLY A 195 -9.29 20.21 -10.40
C GLY A 195 -8.51 21.51 -10.31
N GLU A 196 -7.80 21.73 -9.21
CA GLU A 196 -7.03 22.96 -8.95
C GLU A 196 -5.63 22.95 -9.60
N ARG A 197 -5.23 21.85 -10.26
CA ARG A 197 -3.86 21.63 -10.74
C ARG A 197 -3.84 21.06 -12.16
N PRO A 198 -2.80 21.37 -12.97
CA PRO A 198 -2.58 20.68 -14.24
C PRO A 198 -2.41 19.18 -14.02
N ALA A 199 -3.10 18.37 -14.82
CA ALA A 199 -3.03 16.91 -14.79
C ALA A 199 -3.15 16.34 -16.22
N LEU A 200 -2.70 15.10 -16.38
CA LEU A 200 -2.99 14.28 -17.56
C LEU A 200 -4.08 13.26 -17.21
N PRO A 201 -5.08 13.05 -18.08
CA PRO A 201 -5.33 13.83 -19.29
C PRO A 201 -5.79 15.26 -18.96
N ALA A 202 -5.56 16.20 -19.86
CA ALA A 202 -6.18 17.51 -19.76
C ALA A 202 -7.71 17.38 -19.93
N VAL A 203 -8.46 18.00 -19.03
CA VAL A 203 -9.93 17.97 -19.00
C VAL A 203 -10.49 19.39 -18.92
N THR A 204 -11.74 19.57 -19.35
CA THR A 204 -12.40 20.89 -19.24
C THR A 204 -13.07 21.05 -17.88
N ALA A 205 -13.56 19.93 -17.31
CA ALA A 205 -14.14 19.88 -15.99
C ALA A 205 -13.49 18.77 -15.14
N PRO A 206 -13.16 19.01 -13.85
CA PRO A 206 -12.47 18.02 -13.03
C PRO A 206 -13.20 16.67 -12.90
N VAL A 207 -14.53 16.68 -13.00
CA VAL A 207 -15.36 15.46 -12.96
C VAL A 207 -15.04 14.48 -14.10
N GLU A 208 -14.49 14.96 -15.23
CA GLU A 208 -14.11 14.15 -16.40
C GLU A 208 -12.86 13.27 -16.15
N LEU A 209 -12.13 13.51 -15.05
CA LEU A 209 -11.00 12.66 -14.65
C LEU A 209 -11.46 11.30 -14.11
N PHE A 210 -12.71 11.20 -13.63
CA PHE A 210 -13.23 10.04 -12.94
C PHE A 210 -14.09 9.18 -13.88
N ARG A 211 -14.08 7.85 -13.68
CA ARG A 211 -14.98 6.92 -14.43
C ARG A 211 -14.84 7.04 -15.95
N ARG A 212 -13.64 7.37 -16.43
CA ARG A 212 -13.33 7.41 -17.87
C ARG A 212 -13.60 6.05 -18.51
N ALA A 213 -14.26 6.05 -19.66
CA ALA A 213 -14.63 4.87 -20.41
C ALA A 213 -13.70 4.57 -21.60
N ASP A 214 -12.68 5.41 -21.78
CA ASP A 214 -11.69 5.34 -22.86
C ASP A 214 -10.26 5.08 -22.35
N ALA A 215 -10.10 4.94 -21.03
CA ALA A 215 -8.82 4.73 -20.37
C ALA A 215 -8.38 3.26 -20.41
N ASP A 216 -8.14 2.72 -21.61
CA ASP A 216 -7.59 1.38 -21.84
C ASP A 216 -6.04 1.36 -21.81
N ARG A 217 -5.43 0.19 -22.03
CA ARG A 217 -3.96 0.02 -22.03
C ARG A 217 -3.24 0.81 -23.12
N HIS A 218 -3.87 1.03 -24.28
CA HIS A 218 -3.29 1.82 -25.37
C HIS A 218 -3.35 3.31 -25.07
N TRP A 219 -4.46 3.76 -24.49
CA TRP A 219 -4.60 5.10 -23.95
C TRP A 219 -3.54 5.36 -22.87
N LEU A 220 -3.35 4.41 -21.93
CA LEU A 220 -2.33 4.52 -20.87
C LEU A 220 -0.93 4.65 -21.48
N ALA A 221 -0.58 3.75 -22.41
CA ALA A 221 0.70 3.82 -23.11
C ALA A 221 0.90 5.16 -23.81
N THR A 222 -0.14 5.69 -24.45
CA THR A 222 -0.12 7.00 -25.11
C THR A 222 0.10 8.14 -24.11
N GLN A 223 -0.59 8.16 -22.98
CA GLN A 223 -0.40 9.19 -21.96
C GLN A 223 1.01 9.16 -21.37
N LEU A 224 1.58 7.96 -21.16
CA LEU A 224 2.95 7.81 -20.66
C LEU A 224 4.01 8.40 -21.60
N THR A 225 3.74 8.51 -22.91
CA THR A 225 4.66 9.18 -23.85
C THR A 225 4.84 10.68 -23.56
N GLN A 226 3.90 11.29 -22.83
CA GLN A 226 3.99 12.69 -22.39
C GLN A 226 4.91 12.88 -21.18
N GLN A 227 5.55 11.82 -20.69
CA GLN A 227 6.49 11.84 -19.57
C GLN A 227 5.91 12.50 -18.31
N PRO A 228 4.80 11.98 -17.75
CA PRO A 228 4.23 12.50 -16.52
C PRO A 228 5.24 12.47 -15.37
N SER A 229 5.11 13.38 -14.41
CA SER A 229 5.98 13.38 -13.21
C SER A 229 5.69 12.22 -12.27
N ARG A 230 4.43 11.76 -12.25
CA ARG A 230 3.95 10.65 -11.44
C ARG A 230 2.71 10.01 -12.09
N LEU A 231 2.45 8.74 -11.76
CA LEU A 231 1.21 8.05 -12.08
C LEU A 231 0.40 7.82 -10.80
N VAL A 232 -0.86 8.24 -10.79
CA VAL A 232 -1.81 7.96 -9.70
C VAL A 232 -2.91 7.07 -10.24
N TYR A 233 -2.90 5.82 -9.83
CA TYR A 233 -3.95 4.85 -10.11
C TYR A 233 -4.84 4.68 -8.89
N VAL A 234 -6.14 4.87 -9.06
CA VAL A 234 -7.16 4.54 -8.05
C VAL A 234 -8.19 3.67 -8.74
N GLY A 235 -8.45 2.47 -8.25
CA GLY A 235 -9.37 1.57 -8.95
C GLY A 235 -9.35 0.15 -8.44
N HIS A 236 -9.85 -0.75 -9.28
CA HIS A 236 -9.88 -2.18 -8.98
C HIS A 236 -8.58 -2.85 -9.39
N ALA A 237 -8.07 -3.71 -8.52
CA ALA A 237 -6.98 -4.62 -8.86
C ALA A 237 -7.41 -6.04 -8.53
N SER A 238 -6.93 -6.98 -9.34
CA SER A 238 -7.00 -8.41 -9.05
C SER A 238 -5.66 -8.85 -8.52
N ALA A 239 -5.65 -9.45 -7.33
CA ALA A 239 -4.47 -10.17 -6.85
C ALA A 239 -4.32 -11.48 -7.65
N ALA A 240 -3.08 -11.93 -7.81
CA ALA A 240 -2.83 -13.29 -8.27
C ALA A 240 -3.38 -14.31 -7.25
N HIS A 241 -3.79 -15.49 -7.73
CA HIS A 241 -4.38 -16.52 -6.88
C HIS A 241 -3.35 -17.08 -5.89
N ASP A 242 -3.65 -17.08 -4.59
CA ASP A 242 -2.68 -17.35 -3.51
C ASP A 242 -2.00 -18.75 -3.53
N ARG A 243 -2.55 -19.75 -4.24
CA ARG A 243 -2.03 -21.15 -4.22
C ARG A 243 -1.45 -21.67 -5.54
N ASP A 244 -1.99 -21.23 -6.68
CA ASP A 244 -1.60 -21.69 -8.03
C ASP A 244 -1.25 -20.53 -8.98
N GLY A 245 -1.31 -19.29 -8.48
CA GLY A 245 -1.03 -18.09 -9.24
C GLY A 245 0.45 -17.72 -9.22
N SER A 246 0.84 -16.91 -10.20
CA SER A 246 2.14 -16.25 -10.25
C SER A 246 1.93 -14.75 -10.04
N ALA A 247 2.87 -14.07 -9.36
CA ALA A 247 2.74 -12.65 -9.02
C ALA A 247 2.49 -11.77 -10.25
N ASP A 248 3.02 -12.17 -11.40
CA ASP A 248 2.87 -11.48 -12.68
C ASP A 248 1.42 -11.44 -13.23
N GLN A 249 0.51 -12.25 -12.65
CA GLN A 249 -0.93 -12.22 -12.93
C GLN A 249 -1.69 -11.15 -12.14
N ALA A 250 -1.04 -10.49 -11.17
CA ALA A 250 -1.65 -9.34 -10.52
C ALA A 250 -1.95 -8.25 -11.56
N ALA A 251 -3.16 -7.69 -11.53
CA ALA A 251 -3.65 -6.90 -12.65
C ALA A 251 -4.45 -5.66 -12.23
N LEU A 252 -4.35 -4.60 -13.01
CA LEU A 252 -5.14 -3.38 -12.89
C LEU A 252 -6.35 -3.46 -13.83
N HIS A 253 -7.53 -3.11 -13.34
CA HIS A 253 -8.72 -3.01 -14.19
C HIS A 253 -8.79 -1.64 -14.83
N LEU A 254 -8.82 -1.63 -16.17
CA LEU A 254 -8.90 -0.43 -17.01
C LEU A 254 -10.28 -0.34 -17.67
N ALA A 255 -10.47 0.64 -18.54
CA ALA A 255 -11.69 0.78 -19.33
C ALA A 255 -11.76 -0.21 -20.50
N GLU A 256 -11.42 -1.47 -20.27
CA GLU A 256 -11.41 -2.56 -21.24
C GLU A 256 -11.81 -3.90 -20.59
N PRO A 257 -12.23 -4.92 -21.36
CA PRO A 257 -12.70 -6.19 -20.79
C PRO A 257 -11.61 -6.99 -20.06
N GLU A 258 -10.40 -7.02 -20.62
CA GLU A 258 -9.29 -7.79 -20.07
C GLU A 258 -8.43 -6.93 -19.14
N PRO A 259 -8.17 -7.36 -17.90
CA PRO A 259 -7.37 -6.57 -16.99
C PRO A 259 -5.91 -6.47 -17.49
N LEU A 260 -5.24 -5.36 -17.16
CA LEU A 260 -3.85 -5.14 -17.50
C LEU A 260 -2.95 -5.80 -16.45
N THR A 261 -2.37 -6.94 -16.78
CA THR A 261 -1.52 -7.72 -15.86
C THR A 261 -0.14 -7.08 -15.67
N ALA A 262 0.56 -7.43 -14.59
CA ALA A 262 1.95 -7.07 -14.38
C ALA A 262 2.84 -7.61 -15.52
N ALA A 263 2.55 -8.83 -16.01
CA ALA A 263 3.17 -9.39 -17.21
C ALA A 263 2.96 -8.50 -18.43
N ASP A 264 1.73 -8.05 -18.70
CA ASP A 264 1.44 -7.14 -19.82
C ASP A 264 2.22 -5.83 -19.72
N ILE A 265 2.28 -5.22 -18.53
CA ILE A 265 3.04 -3.98 -18.31
C ILE A 265 4.52 -4.17 -18.69
N MET A 266 5.11 -5.30 -18.27
CA MET A 266 6.50 -5.64 -18.58
C MET A 266 6.70 -5.90 -20.08
N VAL A 267 5.81 -6.68 -20.71
CA VAL A 267 5.88 -7.03 -22.14
C VAL A 267 5.67 -5.81 -23.05
N MET A 268 4.71 -4.96 -22.71
CA MET A 268 4.46 -3.69 -23.41
C MET A 268 5.62 -2.71 -23.22
N GLY A 269 6.45 -2.91 -22.19
CA GLY A 269 7.59 -2.07 -21.89
C GLY A 269 7.18 -0.63 -21.62
N LEU A 270 6.10 -0.43 -20.86
CA LEU A 270 5.55 0.89 -20.55
C LEU A 270 6.62 1.81 -19.94
N ALA A 271 6.66 3.07 -20.37
CA ALA A 271 7.57 4.09 -19.83
C ALA A 271 6.98 4.67 -18.53
N VAL A 272 7.12 3.92 -17.44
CA VAL A 272 6.52 4.26 -16.15
C VAL A 272 7.27 5.45 -15.53
N PRO A 273 6.56 6.47 -15.01
CA PRO A 273 7.19 7.64 -14.40
C PRO A 273 7.94 7.30 -13.10
N PRO A 274 8.84 8.17 -12.61
CA PRO A 274 9.65 7.93 -11.41
C PRO A 274 8.82 7.64 -10.14
N ARG A 275 7.59 8.12 -10.08
CA ARG A 275 6.71 8.04 -8.91
C ARG A 275 5.38 7.41 -9.30
N VAL A 276 4.97 6.38 -8.58
CA VAL A 276 3.72 5.67 -8.85
C VAL A 276 2.95 5.47 -7.54
N ALA A 277 1.68 5.86 -7.52
CA ALA A 277 0.74 5.50 -6.48
C ALA A 277 -0.29 4.51 -7.04
N LEU A 278 -0.34 3.30 -6.49
CA LEU A 278 -1.32 2.26 -6.80
C LEU A 278 -2.28 2.11 -5.61
N LEU A 279 -3.39 2.86 -5.64
CA LEU A 279 -4.43 2.80 -4.61
C LEU A 279 -5.55 1.86 -5.07
N ALA A 280 -5.21 0.57 -5.05
CA ALA A 280 -6.08 -0.52 -5.48
C ALA A 280 -5.85 -1.74 -4.61
N CYS A 281 -6.85 -2.61 -4.49
CA CYS A 281 -6.85 -3.75 -3.57
C CYS A 281 -5.61 -4.64 -3.71
N ALA A 282 -4.83 -4.77 -2.63
CA ALA A 282 -3.65 -5.63 -2.56
C ALA A 282 -2.63 -5.39 -3.69
N SER A 283 -2.53 -4.15 -4.18
CA SER A 283 -1.62 -3.77 -5.27
C SER A 283 -0.12 -3.88 -4.91
N GLY A 284 0.22 -3.94 -3.62
CA GLY A 284 1.58 -4.13 -3.10
C GLY A 284 1.86 -5.56 -2.63
N ALA A 285 1.14 -6.55 -3.16
CA ALA A 285 1.18 -7.93 -2.70
C ALA A 285 2.31 -8.78 -3.31
N ASP A 286 3.29 -8.18 -3.99
CA ASP A 286 4.39 -8.89 -4.67
C ASP A 286 5.07 -9.94 -3.79
N TYR A 287 5.26 -9.65 -2.49
CA TYR A 287 5.88 -10.57 -1.54
C TYR A 287 5.03 -11.80 -1.18
N ARG A 288 3.78 -11.93 -1.62
CA ARG A 288 2.95 -13.14 -1.38
C ARG A 288 3.46 -14.37 -2.12
N PHE A 289 4.32 -14.18 -3.12
CA PHE A 289 4.81 -15.23 -4.01
C PHE A 289 6.33 -15.35 -3.88
N ASP A 290 6.85 -16.54 -4.17
CA ASP A 290 8.29 -16.79 -4.19
C ASP A 290 8.99 -15.94 -5.27
N GLU A 291 8.35 -15.79 -6.43
CA GLU A 291 8.74 -14.84 -7.47
C GLU A 291 7.94 -13.54 -7.30
N ALA A 292 8.55 -12.54 -6.68
CA ALA A 292 7.94 -11.23 -6.42
C ALA A 292 7.98 -10.31 -7.67
N THR A 293 7.35 -10.76 -8.76
CA THR A 293 7.24 -10.07 -10.07
C THR A 293 5.85 -9.46 -10.29
N GLY A 294 5.25 -8.91 -9.22
CA GLY A 294 3.90 -8.35 -9.25
C GLY A 294 3.83 -6.94 -9.82
N LEU A 295 2.75 -6.22 -9.48
CA LEU A 295 2.50 -4.87 -9.99
C LEU A 295 3.61 -3.90 -9.58
N VAL A 296 4.12 -3.98 -8.34
CA VAL A 296 5.19 -3.10 -7.89
C VAL A 296 6.47 -3.34 -8.69
N ALA A 297 6.84 -4.61 -8.88
CA ALA A 297 7.98 -4.99 -9.70
C ALA A 297 7.82 -4.51 -11.15
N ALA A 298 6.66 -4.68 -11.76
CA ALA A 298 6.38 -4.21 -13.12
C ALA A 298 6.55 -2.69 -13.25
N MET A 299 6.07 -1.91 -12.27
CA MET A 299 6.25 -0.44 -12.26
C MET A 299 7.73 -0.05 -12.15
N ILE A 300 8.49 -0.73 -11.29
CA ILE A 300 9.92 -0.47 -11.10
C ILE A 300 10.71 -0.82 -12.37
N LEU A 301 10.43 -1.97 -12.98
CA LEU A 301 11.05 -2.37 -14.24
C LEU A 301 10.74 -1.40 -15.38
N GLY A 302 9.54 -0.81 -15.37
CA GLY A 302 9.11 0.22 -16.31
C GLY A 302 9.77 1.60 -16.10
N GLY A 303 10.44 1.85 -14.97
CA GLY A 303 11.16 3.09 -14.69
C GLY A 303 10.83 3.78 -13.37
N ALA A 304 9.90 3.25 -12.58
CA ALA A 304 9.57 3.82 -11.27
C ALA A 304 10.72 3.66 -10.27
N GLN A 305 10.95 4.71 -9.48
CA GLN A 305 11.91 4.73 -8.38
C GLN A 305 11.21 4.64 -7.02
N VAL A 306 9.97 5.13 -6.95
CA VAL A 306 9.09 5.02 -5.79
C VAL A 306 7.74 4.48 -6.23
N VAL A 307 7.30 3.41 -5.59
CA VAL A 307 5.95 2.88 -5.73
C VAL A 307 5.28 2.85 -4.37
N THR A 308 4.16 3.55 -4.20
CA THR A 308 3.30 3.43 -3.02
C THR A 308 2.09 2.59 -3.39
N ALA A 309 1.86 1.51 -2.65
CA ALA A 309 0.81 0.53 -2.93
C ALA A 309 0.15 0.05 -1.63
N THR A 310 -0.87 -0.82 -1.74
CA THR A 310 -1.62 -1.31 -0.57
C THR A 310 -1.39 -2.80 -0.31
N LEU A 311 -1.30 -3.18 0.96
CA LEU A 311 -1.05 -4.57 1.38
C LEU A 311 -2.28 -5.49 1.30
N TRP A 312 -3.48 -4.90 1.33
CA TRP A 312 -4.77 -5.62 1.34
C TRP A 312 -5.87 -4.81 0.64
N SER A 313 -7.08 -5.38 0.57
CA SER A 313 -8.23 -4.74 -0.07
C SER A 313 -8.73 -3.53 0.72
N LEU A 314 -8.87 -2.38 0.08
CA LEU A 314 -9.41 -1.19 0.74
C LEU A 314 -10.94 -1.12 0.56
N PRO A 315 -11.72 -0.83 1.61
CA PRO A 315 -13.15 -0.61 1.44
C PRO A 315 -13.42 0.59 0.54
N THR A 316 -14.40 0.46 -0.36
CA THR A 316 -14.87 1.58 -1.20
C THR A 316 -15.60 2.62 -0.35
N ALA A 317 -15.80 3.82 -0.89
CA ALA A 317 -16.56 4.86 -0.20
C ALA A 317 -17.99 4.39 0.16
N ALA A 318 -18.63 3.62 -0.72
CA ALA A 318 -19.92 3.01 -0.44
C ALA A 318 -19.84 1.92 0.63
N GLY A 319 -18.84 1.03 0.54
CA GLY A 319 -18.64 -0.05 1.51
C GLY A 319 -18.39 0.48 2.92
N TYR A 320 -17.61 1.55 3.06
CA TYR A 320 -17.38 2.21 4.34
C TYR A 320 -18.68 2.76 4.93
N ARG A 321 -19.42 3.58 4.19
CA ARG A 321 -20.69 4.17 4.65
C ARG A 321 -21.69 3.11 5.10
N THR A 322 -21.80 2.01 4.35
CA THR A 322 -22.67 0.89 4.71
C THR A 322 -22.24 0.21 6.01
N ALA A 323 -20.94 0.02 6.23
CA ALA A 323 -20.41 -0.68 7.40
C ALA A 323 -20.44 0.17 8.68
N THR A 324 -20.20 1.48 8.58
CA THR A 324 -20.07 2.37 9.75
C THR A 324 -21.31 3.23 10.01
N ALA A 325 -22.24 3.33 9.06
CA ALA A 325 -23.36 4.27 9.10
C ALA A 325 -22.93 5.74 9.32
N THR A 326 -21.74 6.11 8.81
CA THR A 326 -21.21 7.48 8.85
C THR A 326 -20.96 8.03 7.45
N ASP A 327 -21.07 9.34 7.26
CA ASP A 327 -20.88 10.01 5.96
C ASP A 327 -19.41 10.29 5.59
N GLY A 328 -18.46 9.71 6.32
CA GLY A 328 -17.03 9.91 6.06
C GLY A 328 -16.57 9.30 4.73
N ASP A 329 -15.53 9.89 4.13
CA ASP A 329 -14.84 9.35 2.95
C ASP A 329 -13.34 9.14 3.24
N PRO A 330 -13.00 8.10 4.03
CA PRO A 330 -11.61 7.77 4.35
C PRO A 330 -10.77 7.41 3.11
N MET A 331 -11.41 6.90 2.05
CA MET A 331 -10.73 6.60 0.79
C MET A 331 -10.24 7.89 0.14
N ALA A 332 -11.09 8.92 0.05
CA ALA A 332 -10.67 10.22 -0.46
C ALA A 332 -9.52 10.84 0.35
N GLU A 333 -9.57 10.77 1.69
CA GLU A 333 -8.48 11.25 2.55
C GLU A 333 -7.15 10.54 2.26
N ALA A 334 -7.17 9.20 2.11
CA ALA A 334 -5.98 8.42 1.78
C ALA A 334 -5.41 8.77 0.39
N ILE A 335 -6.28 8.94 -0.62
CA ILE A 335 -5.87 9.32 -1.98
C ILE A 335 -5.18 10.69 -1.98
N ILE A 336 -5.79 11.68 -1.34
CA ILE A 336 -5.25 13.03 -1.25
C ILE A 336 -3.90 13.04 -0.54
N ALA A 337 -3.79 12.29 0.56
CA ALA A 337 -2.56 12.22 1.33
C ALA A 337 -1.42 11.58 0.54
N VAL A 338 -1.67 10.47 -0.17
CA VAL A 338 -0.67 9.81 -0.99
C VAL A 338 -0.28 10.65 -2.20
N ASP A 339 -1.25 11.24 -2.90
CA ASP A 339 -0.95 12.14 -4.03
C ASP A 339 -0.11 13.35 -3.58
N THR A 340 -0.48 13.99 -2.47
CA THR A 340 0.27 15.11 -1.88
C THR A 340 1.67 14.68 -1.44
N ALA A 341 1.82 13.51 -0.83
CA ALA A 341 3.13 12.97 -0.46
C ALA A 341 4.02 12.75 -1.69
N HIS A 342 3.44 12.33 -2.82
CA HIS A 342 4.15 12.14 -4.09
C HIS A 342 4.58 13.44 -4.77
N GLU A 343 4.19 14.61 -4.27
CA GLU A 343 4.74 15.90 -4.69
C GLU A 343 6.05 16.24 -3.94
N SER A 344 6.28 15.64 -2.77
CA SER A 344 7.48 15.87 -1.96
C SER A 344 8.77 15.46 -2.67
N ALA A 345 9.90 16.05 -2.26
CA ALA A 345 11.22 15.58 -2.66
C ALA A 345 11.50 14.14 -2.17
N THR A 346 10.92 13.77 -1.02
CA THR A 346 11.03 12.43 -0.43
C THR A 346 9.65 11.80 -0.20
N PRO A 347 9.01 11.21 -1.23
CA PRO A 347 7.63 10.74 -1.13
C PRO A 347 7.39 9.67 -0.06
N ALA A 348 8.29 8.70 0.11
CA ALA A 348 8.05 7.60 1.05
C ALA A 348 8.16 8.08 2.52
N ARG A 349 9.10 9.00 2.82
CA ARG A 349 9.12 9.72 4.10
C ARG A 349 7.85 10.55 4.33
N ALA A 350 7.34 11.23 3.31
CA ALA A 350 6.11 12.03 3.42
C ALA A 350 4.87 11.15 3.72
N VAL A 351 4.77 9.97 3.10
CA VAL A 351 3.74 8.96 3.45
C VAL A 351 3.88 8.51 4.90
N ASN A 352 5.09 8.20 5.36
CA ASN A 352 5.33 7.80 6.76
C ASN A 352 4.96 8.90 7.76
N HIS A 353 5.26 10.16 7.44
CA HIS A 353 4.85 11.31 8.25
C HIS A 353 3.31 11.40 8.36
N TRP A 354 2.59 11.25 7.24
CA TRP A 354 1.14 11.21 7.25
C TRP A 354 0.59 10.04 8.08
N GLN A 355 1.18 8.84 7.96
CA GLN A 355 0.78 7.68 8.75
C GLN A 355 0.98 7.89 10.26
N ARG A 356 2.07 8.54 10.68
CA ARG A 356 2.27 8.95 12.08
C ARG A 356 1.20 9.91 12.56
N GLU A 357 0.81 10.87 11.74
CA GLU A 357 -0.29 11.79 12.06
C GLU A 357 -1.64 11.05 12.16
N CYS A 358 -1.91 10.08 11.28
CA CYS A 358 -3.06 9.18 11.40
C CYS A 358 -3.06 8.40 12.71
N LEU A 359 -1.92 7.81 13.10
CA LEU A 359 -1.76 7.09 14.36
C LEU A 359 -2.02 8.02 15.56
N ARG A 360 -1.48 9.24 15.56
CA ARG A 360 -1.69 10.24 16.61
C ARG A 360 -3.16 10.58 16.77
N ARG A 361 -3.86 10.85 15.66
CA ARG A 361 -5.31 11.13 15.65
C ARG A 361 -6.12 9.92 16.12
N TRP A 362 -5.75 8.72 15.67
CA TRP A 362 -6.39 7.45 16.05
C TRP A 362 -6.35 7.24 17.56
N ARG A 363 -5.19 7.41 18.20
CA ARG A 363 -5.03 7.26 19.66
C ARG A 363 -5.91 8.22 20.48
N THR A 364 -6.22 9.40 19.95
CA THR A 364 -7.08 10.38 20.63
C THR A 364 -8.58 10.14 20.46
N GLY A 365 -8.99 9.13 19.68
CA GLY A 365 -10.40 8.78 19.49
C GLY A 365 -11.23 9.81 18.71
N GLY A 366 -10.57 10.74 18.00
CA GLY A 366 -11.26 11.71 17.13
C GLY A 366 -11.84 11.05 15.87
N ALA A 367 -12.34 11.87 14.94
CA ALA A 367 -12.72 11.44 13.59
C ALA A 367 -11.48 11.07 12.75
N ALA A 368 -10.72 10.07 13.23
CA ALA A 368 -9.48 9.63 12.67
C ALA A 368 -9.70 8.58 11.58
N LEU A 369 -8.90 8.65 10.53
CA LEU A 369 -8.86 7.65 9.48
C LEU A 369 -8.55 6.27 10.10
N SER A 370 -9.42 5.29 9.85
CA SER A 370 -9.25 3.92 10.37
C SER A 370 -7.92 3.32 9.87
N PRO A 371 -7.18 2.55 10.70
CA PRO A 371 -5.97 1.85 10.29
C PRO A 371 -6.15 0.93 9.09
N VAL A 372 -7.38 0.48 8.80
CA VAL A 372 -7.71 -0.27 7.56
C VAL A 372 -7.20 0.44 6.29
N TYR A 373 -7.15 1.78 6.29
CA TYR A 373 -6.71 2.56 5.14
C TYR A 373 -5.23 2.93 5.22
N TRP A 374 -4.84 3.67 6.26
CA TRP A 374 -3.49 4.23 6.31
C TRP A 374 -2.43 3.17 6.62
N ALA A 375 -2.73 2.15 7.42
CA ALA A 375 -1.75 1.09 7.73
C ALA A 375 -1.59 0.08 6.58
N ALA A 376 -2.51 0.10 5.61
CA ALA A 376 -2.41 -0.69 4.39
C ALA A 376 -1.35 -0.14 3.43
N THR A 377 -1.04 1.15 3.54
CA THR A 377 -0.23 1.87 2.56
C THR A 377 1.24 1.63 2.85
N MET A 378 1.99 1.11 1.87
CA MET A 378 3.43 0.92 1.98
C MET A 378 4.13 1.46 0.75
N SER A 379 5.35 1.99 0.96
CA SER A 379 6.20 2.47 -0.13
C SER A 379 7.38 1.53 -0.36
N PHE A 380 7.69 1.32 -1.62
CA PHE A 380 8.83 0.56 -2.13
C PHE A 380 9.75 1.54 -2.84
N THR A 381 11.05 1.46 -2.60
CA THR A 381 12.00 2.35 -3.27
C THR A 381 13.26 1.63 -3.75
N VAL A 382 13.85 2.18 -4.80
CA VAL A 382 15.14 1.79 -5.37
C VAL A 382 16.01 3.04 -5.58
N ASP A 383 17.27 2.84 -5.97
CA ASP A 383 18.19 3.92 -6.39
C ASP A 383 18.41 5.03 -5.35
N GLY A 384 18.24 4.71 -4.07
CA GLY A 384 18.37 5.67 -2.97
C GLY A 384 17.20 6.64 -2.82
N ALA A 385 16.11 6.48 -3.59
CA ALA A 385 14.88 7.22 -3.36
C ALA A 385 14.31 6.90 -1.97
N ARG A 386 13.83 7.93 -1.27
CA ARG A 386 13.29 7.86 0.09
C ARG A 386 12.05 8.73 0.21
#